data_AF-A0A1H8Q1E5-F1
#
_entry.id   AF-A0A1H8Q1E5-F1
#
_cell.length_a   1.000
_cell.length_b   1.000
_cell.length_c   1.000
_cell.angle_alpha   90.00
_cell.angle_beta   90.00
_cell.angle_gamma   90.00
#
_symmetry.space_group_name_H-M   'P 1'
#
loop_
_entity.id
_entity.type
_entity.pdbx_description
1 polymer ?
#
loop_
_entity_poly.entity_id
_entity_poly.type
_entity_poly.pdbx_seq_one_letter_code
_entity_poly.pdbx_strand_id
1 'polypeptide(L)' 'MASNDDTAYKQLFAHPEMVRDLLLGFVPGTWVRQLDLASFERVSGSYVGDGGQQRHSDMVWKVRLSGE' A
#
# COMPACT_ATOMS: atom_id res chain seq x y z
N MET A 1 -2.77 9.97 -21.04
CA MET A 1 -1.32 9.69 -20.99
C MET A 1 -1.00 9.40 -19.54
N ALA A 2 -0.77 8.14 -19.18
CA ALA A 2 -0.30 7.81 -17.84
C ALA A 2 1.12 8.38 -17.72
N SER A 3 1.28 9.43 -16.93
CA SER A 3 2.56 10.08 -16.69
C SER A 3 3.55 9.02 -16.22
N ASN A 4 4.75 9.01 -16.77
CA ASN A 4 5.80 8.02 -16.46
C ASN A 4 6.09 7.92 -14.94
N ASP A 5 5.74 8.97 -14.19
CA ASP A 5 5.79 9.08 -12.74
C ASP A 5 4.89 8.07 -12.01
N ASP A 6 3.69 7.78 -12.54
CA ASP A 6 2.72 6.86 -11.94
C ASP A 6 3.32 5.46 -11.79
N THR A 7 4.09 5.03 -12.80
CA THR A 7 4.77 3.72 -12.80
C THR A 7 5.91 3.68 -11.78
N ALA A 8 6.69 4.76 -11.68
CA ALA A 8 7.79 4.85 -10.72
C ALA A 8 7.28 4.82 -9.28
N TYR A 9 6.23 5.58 -8.95
CA TYR A 9 5.60 5.54 -7.64
C TYR A 9 4.99 4.16 -7.34
N LYS A 10 4.37 3.51 -8.33
CA LYS A 10 3.85 2.14 -8.16
C LYS A 10 4.94 1.13 -7.87
N GLN A 11 6.12 1.26 -8.47
CA GLN A 11 7.25 0.39 -8.17
C GLN A 11 7.82 0.66 -6.78
N LEU A 12 7.98 1.92 -6.39
CA LEU A 12 8.45 2.30 -5.06
C LEU A 12 7.52 1.77 -3.97
N PHE A 13 6.20 1.93 -4.14
CA PHE A 13 5.22 1.45 -3.19
C PHE A 13 4.87 -0.03 -3.34
N ALA A 14 5.38 -0.74 -4.36
CA ALA A 14 5.18 -2.18 -4.49
C ALA A 14 5.92 -2.99 -3.41
N HIS A 15 6.90 -2.36 -2.75
CA HIS A 15 7.67 -2.97 -1.67
C HIS A 15 7.03 -2.65 -0.31
N PRO A 16 6.66 -3.66 0.49
CA PRO A 16 6.01 -3.46 1.79
C PRO A 16 6.91 -2.72 2.78
N GLU A 17 8.23 -2.92 2.69
CA GLU A 17 9.24 -2.22 3.49
C GLU A 17 9.25 -0.70 3.25
N MET A 18 9.06 -0.26 1.99
CA MET A 18 9.01 1.16 1.64
C MET A 18 7.75 1.82 2.20
N VAL A 19 6.59 1.15 2.08
CA VAL A 19 5.34 1.66 2.63
C VAL A 19 5.41 1.75 4.15
N ARG A 20 6.02 0.75 4.80
CA ARG A 20 6.26 0.78 6.25
C ARG A 20 7.15 1.95 6.67
N ASP A 21 8.28 2.14 6.02
CA ASP A 21 9.21 3.22 6.38
C ASP A 21 8.56 4.59 6.21
N LEU A 22 7.77 4.75 5.14
CA LEU A 22 6.94 5.95 4.94
C LEU A 22 5.95 6.15 6.09
N LEU A 23 5.24 5.09 6.51
CA LEU A 23 4.31 5.18 7.64
C LEU A 23 5.06 5.55 8.93
N LEU A 24 6.20 4.94 9.21
CA LEU A 24 6.99 5.22 10.41
C LEU A 24 7.61 6.62 10.43
N GLY A 25 7.99 7.14 9.26
CA GLY A 25 8.62 8.45 9.11
C GLY A 25 7.64 9.62 9.04
N PHE A 26 6.45 9.41 8.48
CA PHE A 26 5.49 10.48 8.19
C PHE A 26 4.20 10.43 9.02
N VAL A 27 3.81 9.26 9.57
CA VAL A 27 2.58 9.14 10.35
C VAL A 27 2.89 9.23 11.84
N PRO A 28 2.45 10.29 12.54
CA PRO A 28 2.60 10.39 13.98
C PRO A 28 1.61 9.42 14.66
N GLY A 29 2.13 8.29 15.15
CA GLY A 29 1.33 7.32 15.91
C GLY A 29 2.16 6.16 16.44
N THR A 30 1.98 5.82 17.72
CA THR A 30 2.66 4.65 18.32
C THR A 30 2.16 3.33 17.76
N TRP A 31 0.92 3.29 17.25
CA TRP A 31 0.34 2.14 16.55
C TRP A 31 1.14 1.74 15.30
N VAL A 32 1.79 2.68 14.63
CA VAL A 32 2.61 2.40 13.43
C VAL A 32 3.82 1.53 13.80
N ARG A 33 4.35 1.68 15.02
CA ARG A 33 5.43 0.84 15.55
C ARG A 33 4.96 -0.56 15.92
N GLN A 34 3.65 -0.77 16.04
CA GLN A 34 3.02 -2.05 16.31
C GLN A 34 2.61 -2.77 15.02
N LEU A 35 2.90 -2.24 13.83
CA LEU A 35 2.55 -2.91 12.58
C LEU A 35 3.34 -4.22 12.42
N ASP A 36 2.63 -5.35 12.27
CA ASP A 36 3.23 -6.64 11.97
C ASP A 36 3.63 -6.72 10.49
N LEU A 37 4.93 -6.71 10.24
CA LEU A 37 5.46 -6.71 8.88
C LEU A 37 5.26 -8.04 8.17
N ALA A 38 5.25 -9.14 8.94
CA ALA A 38 5.00 -10.47 8.40
C ALA A 38 3.58 -10.58 7.83
N SER A 39 2.62 -9.86 8.41
CA SER A 39 1.23 -9.77 7.94
C SER A 39 0.98 -8.65 6.93
N PHE A 40 2.00 -7.95 6.43
CA PHE A 40 1.82 -6.87 5.45
C PHE A 40 1.55 -7.46 4.06
N GLU A 41 0.28 -7.54 3.70
CA GLU A 41 -0.20 -8.17 2.47
C GLU A 41 -0.74 -7.12 1.51
N ARG A 42 -0.30 -7.19 0.25
CA ARG A 42 -0.87 -6.37 -0.81
C ARG A 42 -2.22 -6.92 -1.20
N VAL A 43 -3.27 -6.16 -0.93
CA VAL A 43 -4.61 -6.46 -1.44
C VAL A 43 -4.70 -5.83 -2.83
N SER A 44 -4.49 -6.65 -3.86
CA SER A 44 -4.78 -6.25 -5.24
C SER A 44 -6.30 -6.15 -5.39
N GLY A 45 -6.83 -4.97 -5.06
CA GLY A 45 -8.22 -4.63 -5.28
C GLY A 45 -8.49 -4.56 -6.78
N SER A 46 -8.81 -5.69 -7.39
CA SER A 46 -9.49 -5.71 -8.69
C SER A 46 -10.93 -5.23 -8.46
N TYR A 47 -11.10 -3.93 -8.22
CA TYR A 47 -12.41 -3.30 -8.28
C TYR A 47 -12.80 -3.25 -9.77
N VAL A 48 -13.40 -4.35 -10.24
CA VAL A 48 -14.02 -4.40 -11.56
C VAL A 48 -15.27 -3.53 -11.45
N GLY A 49 -15.10 -2.23 -11.73
CA GLY A 49 -16.25 -1.37 -11.99
C GLY A 49 -17.01 -1.93 -13.19
N ASP A 50 -18.34 -1.87 -13.13
CA ASP A 50 -19.33 -2.39 -14.10
C ASP A 50 -19.11 -1.97 -15.58
N GLY A 51 -18.09 -1.12 -15.86
CA GLY A 51 -17.72 -0.62 -17.19
C GLY A 51 -16.41 -1.17 -17.77
N GLY A 52 -15.91 -2.33 -17.32
CA GLY A 52 -14.83 -3.08 -18.00
C GLY A 52 -13.44 -2.42 -18.02
N GLN A 53 -13.22 -1.34 -17.27
CA GLN A 53 -11.91 -0.74 -17.08
C GLN A 53 -11.36 -1.11 -15.70
N GLN A 54 -10.40 -2.04 -15.68
CA GLN A 54 -9.55 -2.28 -14.52
C GLN A 54 -8.78 -0.99 -14.21
N ARG A 55 -9.23 -0.22 -13.22
CA ARG A 55 -8.47 0.94 -12.71
C ARG A 55 -7.32 0.42 -11.86
N HIS A 56 -6.23 0.12 -12.55
CA HIS A 56 -4.97 -0.40 -12.02
C HIS A 56 -4.14 0.68 -11.29
N SER A 57 -4.77 1.55 -10.51
CA SER A 57 -4.11 2.70 -9.87
C SER A 57 -4.21 2.74 -8.34
N ASP A 58 -5.11 1.97 -7.72
CA ASP A 58 -5.17 1.93 -6.26
C ASP A 58 -4.36 0.74 -5.72
N MET A 59 -3.35 1.02 -4.90
CA MET A 59 -2.55 0.00 -4.22
C MET A 59 -2.96 -0.07 -2.76
N VAL A 60 -3.73 -1.12 -2.42
CA VAL A 60 -4.24 -1.31 -1.06
C VAL A 60 -3.34 -2.27 -0.31
N TRP A 61 -3.00 -1.90 0.92
CA TRP A 61 -2.19 -2.70 1.81
C TRP A 61 -2.99 -3.07 3.05
N LYS A 62 -2.97 -4.35 3.42
CA LYS A 62 -3.56 -4.87 4.64
C LYS A 62 -2.44 -5.27 5.58
N VAL A 63 -2.59 -4.89 6.84
CA VAL A 63 -1.60 -5.15 7.87
C VAL A 63 -2.31 -5.39 9.19
N ARG A 64 -1.78 -6.30 10.00
CA ARG A 64 -2.23 -6.52 11.37
C ARG A 64 -1.40 -5.68 12.32
N LEU A 65 -2.03 -5.17 13.37
CA LEU A 65 -1.31 -4.55 14.48
C LEU A 65 -0.95 -5.68 15.45
N SER A 66 0.34 -5.82 15.75
CA SER A 66 0.88 -6.54 16.90
C SER A 66 0.55 -5.75 18.17
N GLY A 67 -0.71 -5.81 18.59
CA GLY A 67 -1.23 -4.99 19.67
C GLY A 67 -2.60 -5.43 20.15
N GLU A 68 -2.76 -6.74 20.40
CA GLU A 68 -3.38 -7.42 21.56
C GLU A 68 -3.53 -8.92 21.22
#